data_AF-A0A535QX95-F1
#
_entry.id   AF-A0A535QX95-F1
#
_cell.length_a   1.000
_cell.length_b   1.000
_cell.length_c   1.000
_cell.angle_alpha   90.00
_cell.angle_beta   90.00
_cell.angle_gamma   90.00
#
_symmetry.space_group_name_H-M   'P 1'
#
loop_
_entity.id
_entity.type
_entity.pdbx_description
1 polymer ?
#
loop_
_entity_poly.entity_id
_entity_poly.type
_entity_poly.pdbx_seq_one_letter_code
_entity_poly.pdbx_strand_id
1 'polypeptide(L)'
;MQEQKPASQMARMKRQLCFFVTRTMLMSFLVLVGSMTLFPAGRTNAQGAQLTNSSSIMNAAVYDVTRGRYYTYNAKNWFVTGSSMKVPIMLTFLDMIERQGRAPSSYEMWLLTTMIENSNNDSASALYYGEIGGAVGVASYLHRIGTLDDGESADPPV
;
A
#
# COMPACT_ATOMS: atom_id res chain seq x y z
N MET A 1 33.95 -1.03 29.63
CA MET A 1 32.58 -1.04 29.06
C MET A 1 32.49 0.09 28.05
N GLN A 2 32.35 -0.22 26.75
CA GLN A 2 32.17 0.82 25.73
C GLN A 2 30.69 0.91 25.35
N GLU A 3 30.14 2.10 25.56
CA GLU A 3 28.79 2.52 25.22
C GLU A 3 28.68 2.66 23.69
N GLN A 4 27.96 1.74 23.04
CA GLN A 4 27.75 1.81 21.59
C GLN A 4 26.63 2.81 21.26
N LYS A 5 27.04 3.84 20.50
CA LYS A 5 26.25 4.97 19.97
C LYS A 5 24.95 4.52 19.25
N PRO A 6 23.79 5.17 19.51
CA PRO A 6 22.46 4.77 19.01
C PRO A 6 22.31 4.82 17.47
N ALA A 7 23.13 5.62 16.79
CA ALA A 7 23.13 5.71 15.33
C ALA A 7 23.55 4.41 14.61
N SER A 8 24.33 3.55 15.29
CA SER A 8 24.80 2.27 14.72
C SER A 8 23.70 1.20 14.67
N GLN A 9 22.75 1.24 15.61
CA GLN A 9 21.61 0.32 15.63
C GLN A 9 20.58 0.66 14.54
N MET A 10 20.28 1.95 14.31
CA MET A 10 19.41 2.38 13.22
C MET A 10 19.94 1.98 11.83
N ALA A 11 21.24 2.11 11.58
CA ALA A 11 21.85 1.73 10.31
C ALA A 11 21.81 0.20 10.08
N ARG A 12 21.96 -0.58 11.15
CA ARG A 12 21.88 -2.05 11.11
C ARG A 12 20.44 -2.54 10.90
N MET A 13 19.45 -1.85 11.47
CA MET A 13 18.03 -2.18 11.36
C MET A 13 17.45 -1.83 9.97
N LYS A 14 17.84 -0.68 9.39
CA LYS A 14 17.49 -0.32 8.00
C LYS A 14 18.00 -1.35 6.99
N ARG A 15 19.19 -1.91 7.22
CA ARG A 15 19.76 -2.97 6.36
C ARG A 15 19.01 -4.29 6.51
N GLN A 16 18.59 -4.68 7.71
CA GLN A 16 17.82 -5.93 7.89
C GLN A 16 16.40 -5.85 7.34
N LEU A 17 15.73 -4.71 7.48
CA LEU A 17 14.40 -4.45 6.87
C LEU A 17 14.47 -4.50 5.34
N CYS A 18 15.52 -3.94 4.74
CA CYS A 18 15.72 -3.95 3.29
C CYS A 18 16.03 -5.35 2.73
N PHE A 19 16.82 -6.17 3.45
CA PHE A 19 17.17 -7.54 3.04
C PHE A 19 16.02 -8.56 3.22
N PHE A 20 15.09 -8.34 4.17
CA PHE A 20 13.98 -9.28 4.41
C PHE A 20 12.80 -9.02 3.46
N VAL A 21 12.45 -7.75 3.22
CA VAL A 21 11.40 -7.36 2.26
C VAL A 21 11.74 -7.80 0.83
N THR A 22 13.01 -7.74 0.43
CA THR A 22 13.44 -8.19 -0.91
C THR A 22 13.38 -9.71 -1.10
N ARG A 23 13.52 -10.50 -0.03
CA ARG A 23 13.60 -11.96 -0.15
C ARG A 23 12.22 -12.65 -0.13
N THR A 24 11.20 -12.04 0.49
CA THR A 24 9.85 -12.61 0.57
C THR A 24 8.91 -12.12 -0.55
N MET A 25 9.10 -10.89 -1.06
CA MET A 25 8.33 -10.38 -2.21
C MET A 25 8.59 -11.14 -3.52
N LEU A 26 9.72 -11.84 -3.64
CA LEU A 26 10.06 -12.59 -4.85
C LEU A 26 9.28 -13.92 -4.99
N MET A 27 8.70 -14.46 -3.91
CA MET A 27 7.99 -15.75 -3.98
C MET A 27 6.46 -15.66 -3.98
N SER A 28 5.86 -14.53 -3.62
CA SER A 28 4.38 -14.38 -3.60
C SER A 28 3.81 -13.72 -4.86
N PHE A 29 4.64 -13.29 -5.81
CA PHE A 29 4.19 -12.72 -7.09
C PHE A 29 4.05 -13.75 -8.23
N LEU A 30 4.18 -15.05 -7.91
CA LEU A 30 4.21 -16.12 -8.91
C LEU A 30 3.01 -17.08 -8.82
N VAL A 31 1.78 -16.58 -8.71
CA VAL A 31 0.57 -17.34 -9.13
C VAL A 31 -0.48 -16.38 -9.67
N LEU A 32 -0.36 -16.01 -10.95
CA LEU A 32 -1.42 -16.16 -11.95
C LEU A 32 -0.83 -15.85 -13.33
N VAL A 33 0.02 -16.76 -13.84
CA VAL A 33 0.49 -16.70 -15.23
C VAL A 33 -0.66 -17.17 -16.12
N GLY A 34 -1.65 -16.30 -16.34
CA GLY A 34 -2.60 -16.45 -17.43
C GLY A 34 -1.93 -16.00 -18.72
N SER A 35 -1.37 -16.96 -19.46
CA SER A 35 -0.91 -16.88 -20.86
C SER A 35 -0.45 -15.51 -21.36
N MET A 36 0.82 -15.16 -21.12
CA MET A 36 1.49 -14.08 -21.84
C MET A 36 1.69 -14.48 -23.31
N THR A 37 0.79 -14.06 -24.18
CA THR A 37 1.09 -13.97 -25.61
C THR A 37 2.03 -12.77 -25.81
N LEU A 38 3.23 -13.05 -26.30
CA LEU A 38 4.26 -12.07 -26.62
C LEU A 38 3.77 -11.18 -27.78
N PHE A 39 3.42 -9.91 -27.50
CA PHE A 39 3.13 -8.94 -28.57
C PHE A 39 4.45 -8.38 -29.14
N PRO A 40 4.62 -8.32 -30.47
CA PRO A 40 5.78 -7.69 -31.07
C PRO A 40 5.76 -6.18 -30.81
N ALA A 41 6.94 -5.57 -30.72
CA ALA A 41 7.10 -4.13 -30.58
C ALA A 41 6.55 -3.40 -31.83
N GLY A 42 5.31 -2.93 -31.74
CA GLY A 42 4.66 -2.12 -32.75
C GLY A 42 3.40 -1.49 -32.16
N ARG A 43 3.28 -0.17 -32.28
CA ARG A 43 2.19 0.68 -31.76
C ARG A 43 0.83 -0.03 -31.67
N THR A 44 0.43 -0.42 -30.46
CA THR A 44 -0.96 -0.80 -30.16
C THR A 44 -1.43 0.03 -28.98
N ASN A 45 -2.52 0.76 -29.21
CA ASN A 45 -3.31 1.38 -28.15
C ASN A 45 -3.58 0.33 -27.07
N ALA A 46 -3.46 0.71 -25.80
CA ALA A 46 -3.78 -0.14 -24.66
C ALA A 46 -5.29 -0.41 -24.62
N GLN A 47 -5.76 -1.25 -25.55
CA GLN A 47 -7.07 -1.86 -25.52
C GLN A 47 -6.94 -3.02 -24.54
N GLY A 48 -7.65 -2.88 -23.42
CA GLY A 48 -7.59 -3.80 -22.29
C GLY A 48 -7.77 -5.24 -22.74
N ALA A 49 -7.07 -6.15 -22.05
CA ALA A 49 -7.35 -7.58 -22.15
C ALA A 49 -8.84 -7.79 -21.90
N GLN A 50 -9.57 -8.10 -22.97
CA GLN A 50 -11.00 -8.30 -22.95
C GLN A 50 -11.27 -9.68 -22.34
N LEU A 51 -11.54 -9.71 -21.03
CA LEU A 51 -12.02 -10.91 -20.36
C LEU A 51 -13.51 -11.10 -20.73
N THR A 52 -13.74 -11.92 -21.73
CA THR A 52 -15.08 -12.43 -22.07
C THR A 52 -15.49 -13.48 -21.04
N ASN A 53 -16.63 -13.25 -20.36
CA ASN A 53 -17.35 -14.15 -19.43
C ASN A 53 -17.07 -14.01 -17.92
N SER A 54 -17.43 -12.87 -17.33
CA SER A 54 -17.96 -12.84 -15.95
C SER A 54 -18.89 -11.63 -15.82
N SER A 55 -20.06 -11.79 -15.21
CA SER A 55 -21.00 -10.70 -14.87
C SER A 55 -20.48 -9.78 -13.75
N SER A 56 -19.16 -9.67 -13.60
CA SER A 56 -18.47 -9.01 -12.49
C SER A 56 -17.92 -7.66 -12.95
N ILE A 57 -18.20 -6.61 -12.18
CA ILE A 57 -17.65 -5.27 -12.42
C ILE A 57 -16.17 -5.29 -12.00
N MET A 58 -15.29 -4.91 -12.92
CA MET A 58 -13.84 -4.79 -12.67
C MET A 58 -13.40 -3.35 -12.83
N ASN A 59 -12.51 -2.91 -11.94
CA ASN A 59 -11.86 -1.61 -11.98
C ASN A 59 -10.35 -1.79 -11.98
N ALA A 60 -9.65 -0.96 -12.74
CA ALA A 60 -8.19 -0.91 -12.72
C ALA A 60 -7.70 0.53 -12.85
N ALA A 61 -6.63 0.85 -12.12
CA ALA A 61 -5.88 2.08 -12.27
C ALA A 61 -4.38 1.75 -12.21
N VAL A 62 -3.62 2.25 -13.18
CA VAL A 62 -2.17 2.09 -13.26
C VAL A 62 -1.56 3.48 -13.45
N TYR A 63 -0.63 3.85 -12.57
CA TYR A 63 0.20 5.03 -12.76
C TYR A 63 1.59 4.60 -13.24
N ASP A 64 1.93 4.97 -14.47
CA ASP A 64 3.26 4.75 -15.04
C ASP A 64 4.18 5.91 -14.64
N VAL A 65 5.00 5.68 -13.62
CA VAL A 65 5.99 6.63 -13.11
C VAL A 65 7.05 7.03 -14.14
N THR A 66 7.34 6.18 -15.14
CA THR A 66 8.36 6.47 -16.16
C THR A 66 7.85 7.43 -17.23
N ARG A 67 6.53 7.44 -17.44
CA ARG A 67 5.86 8.28 -18.45
C ARG A 67 5.02 9.40 -17.84
N GLY A 68 4.83 9.39 -16.52
CA GLY A 68 3.95 10.31 -15.80
C GLY A 68 2.49 10.21 -16.25
N ARG A 69 1.99 8.99 -16.55
CA ARG A 69 0.66 8.78 -17.14
C ARG A 69 -0.21 7.81 -16.34
N TYR A 70 -1.50 8.11 -16.28
CA TYR A 70 -2.53 7.22 -15.75
C TYR A 70 -3.18 6.40 -16.86
N TYR A 71 -3.45 5.13 -16.56
CA TYR A 71 -4.28 4.25 -17.35
C TYR A 71 -5.39 3.73 -16.45
N THR A 72 -6.64 3.97 -16.81
CA THR A 72 -7.79 3.63 -15.97
C THR A 72 -8.85 2.86 -16.73
N TYR A 73 -9.56 2.00 -16.00
CA TYR A 73 -10.72 1.24 -16.46
C TYR A 73 -11.78 1.28 -15.36
N ASN A 74 -12.96 1.80 -15.69
CA ASN A 74 -14.11 1.95 -14.77
C ASN A 74 -13.83 2.74 -13.47
N ALA A 75 -12.89 3.70 -13.49
CA ALA A 75 -12.36 4.38 -12.30
C ALA A 75 -13.37 5.13 -11.40
N LYS A 76 -14.61 5.36 -11.85
CA LYS A 76 -15.64 6.07 -11.07
C LYS A 76 -16.49 5.17 -10.17
N ASN A 77 -16.30 3.85 -10.25
CA ASN A 77 -17.04 2.90 -9.41
C ASN A 77 -16.37 2.69 -8.05
N TRP A 78 -17.19 2.53 -7.01
CA TRP A 78 -16.76 2.27 -5.64
C TRP A 78 -16.61 0.77 -5.38
N PHE A 79 -15.59 0.39 -4.62
CA PHE A 79 -15.30 -1.01 -4.28
C PHE A 79 -15.10 -1.16 -2.78
N VAL A 80 -15.49 -2.33 -2.26
CA VAL A 80 -15.16 -2.71 -0.89
C VAL A 80 -13.65 -2.96 -0.82
N THR A 81 -12.97 -2.18 0.01
CA THR A 81 -11.50 -2.18 0.14
C THR A 81 -10.96 -3.52 0.65
N GLY A 82 -11.73 -4.24 1.47
CA GLY A 82 -11.30 -5.52 2.06
C GLY A 82 -9.96 -5.38 2.80
N SER A 83 -9.09 -6.39 2.68
CA SER A 83 -7.77 -6.35 3.34
C SER A 83 -6.82 -5.27 2.81
N SER A 84 -7.09 -4.64 1.67
CA SER A 84 -6.24 -3.51 1.22
C SER A 84 -6.32 -2.30 2.17
N MET A 85 -7.35 -2.21 3.01
CA MET A 85 -7.50 -1.17 4.04
C MET A 85 -6.39 -1.21 5.10
N LYS A 86 -5.69 -2.34 5.24
CA LYS A 86 -4.58 -2.50 6.18
C LYS A 86 -3.38 -1.61 5.87
N VAL A 87 -3.19 -1.22 4.61
CA VAL A 87 -2.14 -0.27 4.23
C VAL A 87 -2.45 1.14 4.77
N PRO A 88 -3.65 1.73 4.54
CA PRO A 88 -4.07 2.96 5.22
C PRO A 88 -3.96 2.91 6.75
N ILE A 89 -4.31 1.78 7.38
CA ILE A 89 -4.14 1.59 8.83
C ILE A 89 -2.67 1.72 9.24
N MET A 90 -1.76 1.00 8.56
CA MET A 90 -0.32 1.07 8.81
C MET A 90 0.20 2.50 8.65
N LEU A 91 -0.14 3.17 7.54
CA LEU A 91 0.35 4.52 7.26
C LEU A 91 -0.16 5.55 8.29
N THR A 92 -1.42 5.43 8.70
CA THR A 92 -2.01 6.27 9.76
C THR A 92 -1.25 6.09 11.07
N PHE A 93 -0.96 4.85 11.45
CA PHE A 93 -0.21 4.54 12.67
C PHE A 93 1.22 5.09 12.60
N LEU A 94 1.93 4.88 11.48
CA LEU A 94 3.30 5.36 11.31
C LEU A 94 3.39 6.90 11.33
N ASP A 95 2.46 7.61 10.67
CA ASP A 95 2.35 9.08 10.74
C ASP A 95 2.12 9.56 12.18
N MET A 96 1.22 8.89 12.91
CA MET A 96 0.93 9.24 14.31
C MET A 96 2.18 9.16 15.19
N ILE A 97 2.92 8.06 15.13
CA ILE A 97 4.09 7.85 16.00
C ILE A 97 5.29 8.71 15.58
N GLU A 98 5.44 9.00 14.28
CA GLU A 98 6.47 9.91 13.78
C GLU A 98 6.23 11.32 14.33
N ARG A 99 4.97 11.77 14.34
CA ARG A 99 4.58 13.06 14.95
C ARG A 99 4.73 13.09 16.46
N GLN A 100 4.68 11.94 17.13
CA GLN A 100 5.02 11.80 18.55
C GLN A 100 6.54 11.73 18.80
N GLY A 101 7.36 11.70 17.74
CA GLY A 101 8.81 11.61 17.85
C GLY A 101 9.30 10.25 18.35
N ARG A 102 8.54 9.17 18.15
CA ARG A 102 8.89 7.83 18.63
C ARG A 102 8.94 6.79 17.51
N ALA A 103 9.71 5.74 17.75
CA ALA A 103 9.67 4.53 16.94
C ALA A 103 8.53 3.59 17.40
N PRO A 104 8.10 2.63 16.55
CA PRO A 104 7.25 1.53 17.01
C PRO A 104 7.98 0.71 18.08
N SER A 105 7.24 0.30 19.09
CA SER A 105 7.64 -0.77 20.01
C SER A 105 7.70 -2.12 19.28
N SER A 106 8.31 -3.12 19.91
CA SER A 106 8.36 -4.47 19.36
C SER A 106 6.98 -5.10 19.15
N TYR A 107 6.01 -4.78 20.02
CA TYR A 107 4.64 -5.27 19.90
C TYR A 107 3.91 -4.61 18.72
N GLU A 108 4.01 -3.28 18.60
CA GLU A 108 3.43 -2.55 17.46
C GLU A 108 4.06 -3.00 16.13
N MET A 109 5.38 -3.24 16.10
CA MET A 109 6.06 -3.77 14.92
C MET A 109 5.57 -5.19 14.57
N TRP A 110 5.33 -6.04 15.57
CA TRP A 110 4.75 -7.36 15.35
C TRP A 110 3.34 -7.26 14.76
N LEU A 111 2.48 -6.39 15.31
CA LEU A 111 1.13 -6.13 14.80
C LEU A 111 1.16 -5.63 13.35
N LEU A 112 2.03 -4.68 13.02
CA LEU A 112 2.22 -4.17 11.67
C LEU A 112 2.64 -5.29 10.71
N THR A 113 3.59 -6.12 11.13
CA THR A 113 4.14 -7.21 10.31
C THR A 113 3.08 -8.26 10.02
N THR A 114 2.40 -8.79 11.04
CA THR A 114 1.37 -9.82 10.85
C THR A 114 0.14 -9.28 10.12
N MET A 115 -0.20 -8.00 10.32
CA MET A 115 -1.25 -7.34 9.57
C MET A 115 -0.92 -7.31 8.07
N ILE A 116 0.30 -6.94 7.69
CA ILE A 116 0.68 -6.75 6.28
C ILE A 116 1.05 -8.07 5.61
N GLU A 117 1.88 -8.90 6.23
CA GLU A 117 2.41 -10.12 5.62
C GLU A 117 1.40 -11.28 5.63
N ASN A 118 0.53 -11.34 6.64
CA ASN A 118 -0.43 -12.43 6.82
C ASN A 118 -1.88 -11.97 6.66
N SER A 119 -2.11 -10.68 6.37
CA SER A 119 -3.45 -10.09 6.34
C SER A 119 -4.22 -10.36 7.66
N ASN A 120 -3.53 -10.41 8.81
CA ASN A 120 -4.15 -10.75 10.09
C ASN A 120 -5.17 -9.67 10.51
N ASN A 121 -6.43 -10.08 10.71
CA ASN A 121 -7.52 -9.16 11.06
C ASN A 121 -7.51 -8.71 12.52
N ASP A 122 -7.00 -9.53 13.44
CA ASP A 122 -6.91 -9.19 14.86
C ASP A 122 -5.82 -8.14 15.07
N SER A 123 -4.68 -8.29 14.41
CA SER A 123 -3.61 -7.28 14.42
C SER A 123 -4.06 -5.96 13.80
N ALA A 124 -4.84 -6.03 12.70
CA ALA A 124 -5.45 -4.83 12.12
C ALA A 124 -6.42 -4.16 13.08
N SER A 125 -7.24 -4.94 13.79
CA SER A 125 -8.23 -4.42 14.74
C SER A 125 -7.56 -3.78 15.95
N ALA A 126 -6.47 -4.38 16.46
CA ALA A 126 -5.69 -3.81 17.55
C ALA A 126 -5.13 -2.43 17.20
N LEU A 127 -4.52 -2.28 16.01
CA LEU A 127 -4.04 -0.98 15.55
C LEU A 127 -5.18 0.00 15.26
N TYR A 128 -6.22 -0.47 14.57
CA TYR A 128 -7.34 0.37 14.13
C TYR A 128 -8.10 0.97 15.31
N TYR A 129 -8.56 0.15 16.26
CA TYR A 129 -9.36 0.62 17.38
C TYR A 129 -8.50 1.10 18.55
N GLY A 130 -7.35 0.45 18.79
CA GLY A 130 -6.51 0.71 19.96
C GLY A 130 -5.56 1.89 19.81
N GLU A 131 -4.99 2.09 18.62
CA GLU A 131 -3.92 3.07 18.43
C GLU A 131 -4.38 4.30 17.67
N ILE A 132 -5.09 4.12 16.54
CA ILE A 132 -5.36 5.23 15.61
C ILE A 132 -6.77 5.84 15.72
N GLY A 133 -7.60 5.36 16.65
CA GLY A 133 -8.96 5.92 16.84
C GLY A 133 -9.97 5.56 15.74
N GLY A 134 -9.73 4.46 15.01
CA GLY A 134 -10.63 3.87 14.04
C GLY A 134 -10.77 4.69 12.75
N ALA A 135 -11.99 4.74 12.23
CA ALA A 135 -12.30 5.35 10.93
C ALA A 135 -11.89 6.83 10.88
N VAL A 136 -12.07 7.54 11.99
CA VAL A 136 -11.76 8.97 12.11
C VAL A 136 -10.27 9.21 11.94
N GLY A 137 -9.42 8.37 12.54
CA GLY A 137 -7.97 8.49 12.39
C GLY A 137 -7.51 8.27 10.96
N VAL A 138 -8.03 7.21 10.31
CA VAL A 138 -7.68 6.93 8.92
C VAL A 138 -8.17 8.03 7.99
N ALA A 139 -9.42 8.50 8.15
CA ALA A 139 -9.93 9.61 7.36
C ALA A 139 -9.10 10.90 7.55
N SER A 140 -8.73 11.22 8.80
CA SER A 140 -7.88 12.38 9.10
C SER A 140 -6.50 12.29 8.45
N TYR A 141 -5.92 11.09 8.40
CA TYR A 141 -4.64 10.86 7.72
C TYR A 141 -4.79 10.98 6.20
N LEU A 142 -5.75 10.30 5.60
CA LEU A 142 -5.96 10.30 4.15
C LEU A 142 -6.31 11.70 3.60
N HIS A 143 -7.06 12.49 4.36
CA HIS A 143 -7.33 13.89 4.04
C HIS A 143 -6.05 14.74 4.10
N ARG A 144 -5.22 14.55 5.13
CA ARG A 144 -3.94 15.28 5.27
C ARG A 144 -2.97 15.01 4.12
N ILE A 145 -3.00 13.82 3.51
CA ILE A 145 -2.14 13.49 2.36
C ILE A 145 -2.82 13.72 1.00
N GLY A 146 -4.01 14.33 0.96
CA GLY A 146 -4.72 14.69 -0.27
C GLY A 146 -5.28 13.50 -1.06
N THR A 147 -5.56 12.37 -0.39
CA THR A 147 -6.12 11.15 -1.04
C THR A 147 -7.62 10.98 -0.84
N LEU A 148 -8.21 11.71 0.10
CA LEU A 148 -9.65 11.91 0.14
C LEU A 148 -9.95 13.15 -0.69
N ASP A 149 -10.58 12.92 -1.84
CA ASP A 149 -11.11 13.96 -2.70
C ASP A 149 -12.24 14.67 -1.93
N ASP A 150 -12.05 15.94 -1.59
CA ASP A 150 -13.09 16.83 -1.08
C ASP A 150 -13.93 17.46 -2.22
N GLY A 151 -13.66 17.07 -3.46
CA GLY A 151 -14.29 17.63 -4.64
C GLY A 151 -13.63 18.92 -5.13
N GLU A 152 -12.47 19.31 -4.57
CA GLU A 152 -11.73 20.49 -5.01
C GLU A 152 -10.39 20.07 -5.66
N SER A 153 -10.36 20.14 -7.01
CA SER A 153 -9.17 20.19 -7.88
C SER A 153 -8.45 18.89 -8.33
N ALA A 154 -9.19 17.93 -8.91
CA ALA A 154 -8.60 16.84 -9.71
C ALA A 154 -8.56 17.11 -11.24
N ASP A 155 -8.39 18.36 -11.67
CA ASP A 155 -8.03 18.66 -13.05
C ASP A 155 -6.49 18.70 -13.18
N PRO A 156 -5.86 17.76 -13.89
CA PRO A 156 -4.43 17.85 -14.18
C PRO A 156 -4.18 19.00 -15.19
N PRO A 157 -3.07 19.75 -15.07
CA PRO A 157 -2.74 20.78 -16.04
C PRO A 157 -2.56 20.18 -17.44
N VAL A 158 -3.24 20.80 -18.42
CA VAL A 158 -3.10 20.57 -19.87
C VAL A 158 -1.73 20.94 -20.40
#